data_AF-A0AAU3HHS8-F1
#
_entry.id   AF-A0AAU3HHS8-F1
#
_cell.length_a   1.000
_cell.length_b   1.000
_cell.length_c   1.000
_cell.angle_alpha   90.00
_cell.angle_beta   90.00
_cell.angle_gamma   90.00
#
_symmetry.space_group_name_H-M   'P 1'
#
loop_
_entity.id
_entity.type
_entity.pdbx_description
1 polymer ?
#
loop_
_entity_poly.entity_id
_entity_poly.type
_entity_poly.pdbx_seq_one_letter_code
_entity_poly.pdbx_strand_id
1 'polypeptide(L)'
;MARRAGRLADLASEAHLELDEALVTLWDSGLDFINGPNDMLMGGDFSKARRALGLPRSRDLARCEYWRERLGLTPEAFEVLLKELGVNCPRMARNLPKGAIGKLRRAAEERSAPAAVPIPHQRVKPSPPAPPLEWRTVGRVRQFRCLTEQELLAIHDALVNDFNESDDRIDPPGPRDPGLVASAVMRPQTAIGDVRKYESVEMAAAALLHSVIHNHAFHNGNKRTGLVATLVFLDENDATVTCHEDELFRFVLRIAQHRLVPKSWDQRADREVMEIAWWIKRNSRVIDKAERLIKWYRLRQILGSYGCILKHAKVGNRLNIERSVSGRRVLGITRTRKLDVQVAYRNEGQEVERDTIRHIRRSLELDDEHGIDSEIFYGGASEPSEFILAYRKTLRRLAKL
;
A
#
# COMPACT_ATOMS: atom_id res chain seq x y z
N MET A 1 11.73 7.72 -38.88
CA MET A 1 12.07 6.66 -37.91
C MET A 1 10.82 6.35 -37.10
N ALA A 2 10.26 5.14 -37.19
CA ALA A 2 9.13 4.76 -36.34
C ALA A 2 9.55 4.83 -34.87
N ARG A 3 8.82 5.59 -34.05
CA ARG A 3 9.06 5.66 -32.61
C ARG A 3 8.79 4.26 -32.04
N ARG A 4 9.82 3.62 -31.50
CA ARG A 4 9.67 2.32 -30.84
C ARG A 4 8.76 2.49 -29.62
N ALA A 5 7.80 1.60 -29.48
CA ALA A 5 6.85 1.62 -28.38
C ALA A 5 6.57 0.19 -27.90
N GLY A 6 6.18 0.07 -26.64
CA GLY A 6 5.74 -1.19 -26.05
C GLY A 6 5.13 -0.97 -24.67
N ARG A 7 4.32 -1.92 -24.22
CA ARG A 7 3.70 -1.88 -22.89
C ARG A 7 4.67 -2.35 -21.83
N LEU A 8 4.44 -1.90 -20.60
CA LEU A 8 5.20 -2.39 -19.45
C LEU A 8 5.09 -3.91 -19.28
N ALA A 9 3.89 -4.48 -19.39
CA ALA A 9 3.68 -5.93 -19.24
C ALA A 9 4.52 -6.73 -20.23
N ASP A 10 4.61 -6.27 -21.48
CA ASP A 10 5.43 -6.92 -22.52
C ASP A 10 6.93 -6.85 -22.17
N LEU A 11 7.39 -5.72 -21.62
CA LEU A 11 8.78 -5.55 -21.18
C LEU A 11 9.12 -6.34 -19.90
N ALA A 12 8.21 -6.42 -18.95
CA ALA A 12 8.36 -7.20 -17.73
C ALA A 12 8.46 -8.70 -18.05
N SER A 13 7.56 -9.18 -18.92
CA SER A 13 7.58 -10.55 -19.44
C SER A 13 8.87 -10.84 -20.22
N GLU A 14 9.34 -9.91 -21.06
CA GLU A 14 10.62 -10.06 -21.77
C GLU A 14 11.81 -10.15 -20.80
N ALA A 15 11.73 -9.45 -19.66
CA ALA A 15 12.79 -9.40 -18.65
C ALA A 15 12.72 -10.54 -17.61
N HIS A 16 11.69 -11.40 -17.66
CA HIS A 16 11.39 -12.39 -16.61
C HIS A 16 11.29 -11.77 -15.21
N LEU A 17 10.72 -10.58 -15.14
CA LEU A 17 10.45 -9.89 -13.89
C LEU A 17 8.94 -9.90 -13.65
N GLU A 18 8.56 -10.12 -12.40
CA GLU A 18 7.21 -9.80 -11.96
C GLU A 18 6.90 -8.34 -12.25
N LEU A 19 5.64 -8.03 -12.54
CA LEU A 19 5.23 -6.71 -12.99
C LEU A 19 5.61 -5.62 -11.98
N ASP A 20 5.45 -5.92 -10.70
CA ASP A 20 5.82 -5.08 -9.58
C ASP A 20 7.33 -4.77 -9.60
N GLU A 21 8.15 -5.79 -9.83
CA GLU A 21 9.60 -5.67 -9.84
C GLU A 21 10.07 -4.83 -11.02
N ALA A 22 9.43 -4.98 -12.17
CA ALA A 22 9.65 -4.13 -13.34
C ALA A 22 9.26 -2.67 -13.03
N LEU A 23 8.10 -2.43 -12.41
CA LEU A 23 7.65 -1.08 -12.02
C LEU A 23 8.68 -0.36 -11.15
N VAL A 24 9.12 -0.99 -10.06
CA VAL A 24 10.07 -0.36 -9.13
C VAL A 24 11.42 -0.11 -9.81
N THR A 25 11.89 -1.05 -10.63
CA THR A 25 13.14 -0.86 -11.40
C THR A 25 13.06 0.34 -12.35
N LEU A 26 11.90 0.57 -12.97
CA LEU A 26 11.69 1.72 -13.84
C LEU A 26 11.62 3.03 -13.05
N TRP A 27 10.97 3.05 -11.90
CA TRP A 27 10.94 4.22 -11.01
C TRP A 27 12.33 4.61 -10.52
N ASP A 28 13.15 3.64 -10.11
CA ASP A 28 14.54 3.87 -9.69
C ASP A 28 15.38 4.47 -10.84
N SER A 29 14.99 4.22 -12.09
CA SER A 29 15.63 4.81 -13.27
C SER A 29 15.11 6.22 -13.60
N GLY A 30 14.11 6.73 -12.88
CA GLY A 30 13.44 8.01 -13.14
C GLY A 30 12.40 7.92 -14.27
N LEU A 31 11.66 6.81 -14.35
CA LEU A 31 10.46 6.63 -15.17
C LEU A 31 9.23 6.47 -14.26
N ASP A 32 9.05 7.42 -13.35
CA ASP A 32 8.07 7.39 -12.28
C ASP A 32 6.61 7.53 -12.74
N PHE A 33 6.36 8.11 -13.92
CA PHE A 33 5.01 8.26 -14.49
C PHE A 33 4.31 6.93 -14.85
N ILE A 34 5.02 5.80 -14.85
CA ILE A 34 4.47 4.47 -15.17
C ILE A 34 3.81 3.89 -13.92
N ASN A 35 2.56 3.48 -14.02
CA ASN A 35 1.73 3.09 -12.89
C ASN A 35 0.98 1.76 -13.08
N GLY A 36 0.96 1.22 -14.30
CA GLY A 36 0.24 -0.03 -14.59
C GLY A 36 0.80 -0.84 -15.77
N PRO A 37 0.32 -2.09 -15.93
CA PRO A 37 0.82 -3.03 -16.94
C PRO A 37 0.65 -2.55 -18.38
N ASN A 38 -0.42 -1.81 -18.64
CA ASN A 38 -0.81 -1.38 -19.97
C ASN A 38 -0.24 -0.01 -20.35
N ASP A 39 0.55 0.61 -19.46
CA ASP A 39 1.14 1.92 -19.74
C ASP A 39 2.16 1.81 -20.87
N MET A 40 2.02 2.74 -21.83
CA MET A 40 2.80 2.74 -23.06
C MET A 40 4.07 3.56 -22.91
N LEU A 41 5.21 2.92 -23.16
CA LEU A 41 6.52 3.55 -23.21
C LEU A 41 6.86 3.91 -24.65
N MET A 42 7.23 5.17 -24.91
CA MET A 42 7.49 5.69 -26.25
C MET A 42 8.93 6.17 -26.41
N GLY A 43 9.55 5.87 -27.56
CA GLY A 43 10.80 6.50 -28.02
C GLY A 43 11.97 6.38 -27.03
N GLY A 44 12.37 7.52 -26.45
CA GLY A 44 13.48 7.63 -25.51
C GLY A 44 13.21 6.85 -24.22
N ASP A 45 12.00 6.94 -23.69
CA ASP A 45 11.61 6.26 -22.45
C ASP A 45 11.55 4.75 -22.63
N PHE A 46 11.09 4.27 -23.79
CA PHE A 46 11.16 2.85 -24.14
C PHE A 46 12.61 2.33 -24.15
N SER A 47 13.53 3.13 -24.68
CA SER A 47 14.95 2.76 -24.72
C SER A 47 15.60 2.80 -23.33
N LYS A 48 15.18 3.74 -22.48
CA LYS A 48 15.61 3.88 -21.09
C LYS A 48 15.06 2.72 -20.23
N ALA A 49 13.79 2.37 -20.40
CA ALA A 49 13.13 1.26 -19.71
C ALA A 49 13.79 -0.09 -20.03
N ARG A 50 14.03 -0.38 -21.32
CA ARG A 50 14.76 -1.59 -21.71
C ARG A 50 16.14 -1.68 -21.05
N ARG A 51 16.85 -0.56 -20.94
CA ARG A 51 18.16 -0.51 -20.29
C ARG A 51 18.05 -0.78 -18.79
N ALA A 52 17.07 -0.16 -18.12
CA ALA A 52 16.86 -0.33 -16.68
C ALA A 52 16.49 -1.79 -16.33
N LEU A 53 15.69 -2.45 -17.17
CA LEU A 53 15.29 -3.85 -17.00
C LEU A 53 16.36 -4.85 -17.48
N GLY A 54 17.57 -4.39 -17.83
CA GLY A 54 18.65 -5.28 -18.28
C GLY A 54 18.44 -5.92 -19.66
N LEU A 55 17.44 -5.46 -20.43
CA LEU A 55 17.11 -6.01 -21.73
C LEU A 55 18.17 -5.64 -22.80
N PRO A 56 18.42 -6.54 -23.76
CA PRO A 56 19.41 -6.33 -24.81
C PRO A 56 19.07 -5.13 -25.69
N ARG A 57 20.10 -4.34 -26.03
CA ARG A 57 19.97 -3.24 -27.00
C ARG A 57 19.93 -3.79 -28.42
N SER A 58 19.56 -2.94 -29.38
CA SER A 58 19.57 -3.35 -30.80
C SER A 58 20.93 -3.82 -31.30
N ARG A 59 22.02 -3.29 -30.76
CA ARG A 59 23.38 -3.75 -31.09
C ARG A 59 23.72 -5.11 -30.48
N ASP A 60 23.10 -5.44 -29.35
CA ASP A 60 23.31 -6.70 -28.63
C ASP A 60 22.49 -7.81 -29.34
N LEU A 61 21.23 -7.51 -29.72
CA LEU A 61 20.38 -8.37 -30.55
C LEU A 61 20.94 -8.62 -31.95
N ALA A 62 21.84 -7.77 -32.43
CA ALA A 62 22.51 -7.96 -33.71
C ALA A 62 23.64 -8.99 -33.64
N ARG A 63 24.08 -9.42 -32.45
CA ARG A 63 25.20 -10.37 -32.30
C ARG A 63 24.74 -11.81 -32.45
N CYS A 64 25.50 -12.62 -33.17
CA CYS A 64 25.24 -14.05 -33.31
C CYS A 64 25.37 -14.79 -31.96
N GLU A 65 26.34 -14.38 -31.14
CA GLU A 65 26.61 -14.95 -29.81
C GLU A 65 25.40 -14.88 -28.87
N TYR A 66 24.72 -13.73 -28.82
CA TYR A 66 23.51 -13.55 -28.01
C TYR A 66 22.42 -14.59 -28.33
N TRP A 67 22.18 -14.85 -29.62
CA TRP A 67 21.14 -15.80 -30.05
C TRP A 67 21.55 -17.26 -29.84
N ARG A 68 22.85 -17.56 -29.97
CA ARG A 68 23.39 -18.87 -29.64
C ARG A 68 23.20 -19.20 -28.16
N GLU A 69 23.58 -18.28 -27.29
CA GLU A 69 23.38 -18.42 -25.85
C GLU A 69 21.88 -18.54 -25.52
N ARG A 70 21.04 -17.71 -26.14
CA ARG A 70 19.59 -17.70 -25.88
C ARG A 70 18.90 -18.99 -26.26
N LEU A 71 19.31 -19.57 -27.38
CA LEU A 71 18.73 -20.81 -27.89
C LEU A 71 19.42 -22.05 -27.32
N GLY A 72 20.48 -21.89 -26.52
CA GLY A 72 21.28 -23.01 -26.00
C GLY A 72 21.94 -23.85 -27.10
N LEU A 73 22.33 -23.22 -28.22
CA LEU A 73 22.83 -23.93 -29.40
C LEU A 73 24.35 -23.85 -29.54
N THR A 74 24.95 -24.97 -29.94
CA THR A 74 26.35 -25.00 -30.40
C THR A 74 26.50 -24.13 -31.66
N PRO A 75 27.72 -23.64 -31.99
CA PRO A 75 27.95 -22.90 -33.23
C PRO A 75 27.39 -23.62 -34.47
N GLU A 76 27.57 -24.93 -34.54
CA GLU A 76 27.17 -25.78 -35.67
C GLU A 76 25.64 -25.89 -35.75
N ALA A 77 24.97 -26.14 -34.62
CA ALA A 77 23.51 -26.24 -34.57
C ALA A 77 22.84 -24.89 -34.87
N PHE A 78 23.47 -23.77 -34.49
CA PHE A 78 22.99 -22.44 -34.81
C PHE A 78 23.12 -22.12 -36.31
N GLU A 79 24.18 -22.57 -36.97
CA GLU A 79 24.32 -22.43 -38.43
C GLU A 79 23.24 -23.20 -39.19
N VAL A 80 22.92 -24.42 -38.75
CA VAL A 80 21.81 -25.21 -39.32
C VAL A 80 20.50 -24.45 -39.18
N LEU A 81 20.20 -23.93 -38.00
CA LEU A 81 18.99 -23.13 -37.76
C LEU A 81 18.95 -21.88 -38.64
N LEU A 82 20.06 -21.15 -38.81
CA LEU A 82 20.09 -19.98 -39.68
C LEU A 82 19.80 -20.34 -41.14
N LYS A 83 20.31 -21.48 -41.62
CA LYS A 83 20.01 -21.99 -42.97
C LYS A 83 18.53 -22.37 -43.12
N GLU A 84 17.96 -23.07 -42.16
CA GLU A 84 16.52 -23.41 -42.13
C GLU A 84 15.64 -22.16 -42.18
N LEU A 85 16.04 -21.11 -41.45
CA LEU A 85 15.35 -19.81 -41.45
C LEU A 85 15.61 -18.97 -42.72
N GLY A 86 16.42 -19.46 -43.67
CA GLY A 86 16.82 -18.71 -44.86
C GLY A 86 17.56 -17.42 -44.53
N VAL A 87 18.40 -17.45 -43.48
CA VAL A 87 19.29 -16.35 -43.09
C VAL A 87 20.71 -16.71 -43.51
N ASN A 88 21.19 -16.07 -44.58
CA ASN A 88 22.56 -16.28 -45.03
C ASN A 88 23.53 -15.47 -44.15
N CYS A 89 24.27 -16.15 -43.27
CA CYS A 89 25.24 -15.55 -42.37
C CYS A 89 26.62 -16.23 -42.56
N PRO A 90 27.70 -15.47 -42.84
CA PRO A 90 29.04 -16.03 -42.96
C PRO A 90 29.47 -16.73 -41.66
N ARG A 91 30.23 -17.84 -41.79
CA ARG A 91 30.69 -18.72 -40.69
C ARG A 91 31.43 -18.00 -39.53
N MET A 92 31.97 -16.80 -39.78
CA MET A 92 32.68 -15.99 -38.77
C MET A 92 32.04 -14.61 -38.52
N ALA A 93 30.82 -14.39 -38.98
CA ALA A 93 30.15 -13.12 -38.79
C ALA A 93 29.79 -12.91 -37.32
N ARG A 94 30.33 -11.84 -36.73
CA ARG A 94 29.97 -11.42 -35.37
C ARG A 94 28.53 -10.93 -35.28
N ASN A 95 28.02 -10.35 -36.37
CA ASN A 95 26.69 -9.74 -36.42
C ASN A 95 25.79 -10.40 -37.48
N LEU A 96 24.50 -10.45 -37.17
CA LEU A 96 23.44 -10.95 -38.02
C LEU A 96 23.08 -9.95 -39.13
N PRO A 97 22.69 -10.43 -40.32
CA PRO A 97 22.20 -9.59 -41.40
C PRO A 97 20.85 -8.94 -41.08
N LYS A 98 20.52 -7.84 -41.77
CA LYS A 98 19.25 -7.12 -41.60
C LYS A 98 18.07 -8.08 -41.84
N GLY A 99 17.07 -8.02 -40.96
CA GLY A 99 15.87 -8.87 -41.04
C GLY A 99 15.97 -10.24 -40.35
N ALA A 100 17.17 -10.68 -39.94
CA ALA A 100 17.35 -11.98 -39.27
C ALA A 100 16.73 -12.04 -37.86
N ILE A 101 16.74 -10.92 -37.13
CA ILE A 101 16.27 -10.83 -35.74
C ILE A 101 14.81 -11.27 -35.60
N GLY A 102 13.95 -10.90 -36.55
CA GLY A 102 12.53 -11.27 -36.50
C GLY A 102 12.30 -12.77 -36.66
N LYS A 103 13.08 -13.42 -37.53
CA LYS A 103 13.01 -14.87 -37.74
C LYS A 103 13.52 -15.65 -36.52
N LEU A 104 14.62 -15.17 -35.93
CA LEU A 104 15.19 -15.76 -34.71
C LEU A 104 14.28 -15.58 -33.48
N ARG A 105 13.51 -14.50 -33.40
CA ARG A 105 12.48 -14.33 -32.36
C ARG A 105 11.40 -15.41 -32.46
N ARG A 106 10.84 -15.63 -33.65
CA ARG A 106 9.83 -16.68 -33.89
C ARG A 106 10.38 -18.06 -33.58
N ALA A 107 11.58 -18.36 -34.05
CA ALA A 107 12.24 -19.64 -33.77
C ALA A 107 12.51 -19.85 -32.26
N ALA A 108 12.80 -18.78 -31.52
CA ALA A 108 12.94 -18.83 -30.07
C ALA A 108 11.59 -19.10 -29.38
N GLU A 109 10.51 -18.45 -29.83
CA GLU A 109 9.15 -18.66 -29.31
C GLU A 109 8.66 -20.10 -29.57
N GLU A 110 8.85 -20.62 -30.78
CA GLU A 110 8.47 -21.99 -31.17
C GLU A 110 9.23 -23.07 -30.38
N ARG A 111 10.47 -22.77 -29.96
CA ARG A 111 11.31 -23.68 -29.18
C ARG A 111 11.16 -23.48 -27.66
N SER A 112 10.22 -22.65 -27.23
CA SER A 112 10.06 -22.25 -25.81
C SER A 112 11.38 -21.77 -25.19
N ALA A 113 12.24 -21.15 -25.98
CA ALA A 113 13.52 -20.64 -25.52
C ALA A 113 13.30 -19.41 -24.63
N PRO A 114 14.13 -19.20 -23.60
CA PRO A 114 13.98 -18.06 -22.70
C PRO A 114 13.92 -16.72 -23.45
N ALA A 115 13.08 -15.79 -22.98
CA ALA A 115 12.79 -14.51 -23.65
C ALA A 115 14.01 -13.60 -23.88
N ALA A 116 15.04 -13.69 -23.04
CA ALA A 116 16.32 -13.01 -23.24
C ALA A 116 17.44 -13.67 -22.44
N VAL A 117 18.67 -13.63 -22.97
CA VAL A 117 19.87 -13.88 -22.16
C VAL A 117 20.27 -12.55 -21.54
N PRO A 118 20.41 -12.47 -20.20
CA PRO A 118 21.00 -11.30 -19.57
C PRO A 118 22.37 -11.03 -20.19
N ILE A 119 22.64 -9.79 -20.64
CA ILE A 119 23.95 -9.45 -21.19
C ILE A 119 25.03 -9.84 -20.15
N PRO A 120 26.07 -10.63 -20.52
CA PRO A 120 27.12 -11.03 -19.59
C PRO A 120 27.70 -9.81 -18.88
N HIS A 121 27.49 -9.76 -17.57
CA HIS A 121 27.98 -8.78 -16.60
C HIS A 121 28.14 -7.35 -17.14
N GLN A 122 27.08 -6.54 -17.06
CA GLN A 122 27.33 -5.26 -16.40
C GLN A 122 27.94 -5.64 -15.05
N ARG A 123 29.25 -5.39 -14.87
CA ARG A 123 29.89 -5.47 -13.56
C ARG A 123 29.04 -4.60 -12.64
N VAL A 124 28.10 -5.22 -11.92
CA VAL A 124 27.42 -4.59 -10.80
C VAL A 124 28.58 -4.28 -9.88
N LYS A 125 28.95 -2.99 -9.79
CA LYS A 125 29.95 -2.56 -8.82
C LYS A 125 29.48 -3.18 -7.49
N PRO A 126 30.35 -3.93 -6.77
CA PRO A 126 29.97 -4.46 -5.48
C PRO A 126 29.36 -3.31 -4.69
N SER A 127 28.13 -3.50 -4.24
CA SER A 127 27.42 -2.45 -3.51
C SER A 127 28.28 -2.07 -2.31
N PRO A 128 28.42 -0.77 -2.00
CA PRO A 128 29.21 -0.36 -0.86
C PRO A 128 28.71 -1.08 0.40
N PRO A 129 29.62 -1.43 1.34
CA PRO A 129 29.22 -2.04 2.60
C PRO A 129 28.21 -1.16 3.31
N ALA A 130 27.25 -1.79 4.00
CA ALA A 130 26.21 -1.06 4.70
C ALA A 130 26.85 -0.12 5.75
N PRO A 131 26.40 1.14 5.86
CA PRO A 131 26.82 1.99 6.97
C PRO A 131 26.37 1.37 8.30
N PRO A 132 27.05 1.66 9.43
CA PRO A 132 26.60 1.21 10.75
C PRO A 132 25.13 1.53 10.98
N LEU A 133 24.37 0.57 11.51
CA LEU A 133 22.97 0.79 11.86
C LEU A 133 22.91 1.65 13.12
N GLU A 134 22.46 2.89 12.97
CA GLU A 134 22.20 3.78 14.10
C GLU A 134 20.70 3.77 14.42
N TRP A 135 20.30 3.12 15.52
CA TRP A 135 18.91 3.09 15.95
C TRP A 135 18.50 4.43 16.59
N ARG A 136 18.12 5.41 15.76
CA ARG A 136 17.67 6.73 16.21
C ARG A 136 16.16 6.76 16.37
N THR A 137 15.65 7.39 17.43
CA THR A 137 14.21 7.62 17.60
C THR A 137 13.68 8.56 16.51
N VAL A 138 12.71 8.08 15.72
CA VAL A 138 12.13 8.82 14.59
C VAL A 138 10.69 9.16 14.88
N GLY A 139 10.38 10.45 15.02
CA GLY A 139 9.00 10.92 15.12
C GLY A 139 8.63 11.34 16.53
N ARG A 140 7.35 11.23 16.86
CA ARG A 140 6.75 11.77 18.08
C ARG A 140 6.77 10.72 19.19
N VAL A 141 7.59 10.94 20.20
CA VAL A 141 7.64 10.09 21.40
C VAL A 141 6.46 10.46 22.31
N ARG A 142 5.52 9.54 22.46
CA ARG A 142 4.36 9.66 23.37
C ARG A 142 3.80 8.29 23.71
N GLN A 143 2.85 8.24 24.65
CA GLN A 143 2.00 7.07 24.76
C GLN A 143 1.12 6.97 23.50
N PHE A 144 0.92 5.74 23.04
CA PHE A 144 0.19 5.45 21.81
C PHE A 144 -0.52 4.11 21.97
N ARG A 145 -1.66 3.97 21.29
CA ARG A 145 -2.49 2.78 21.26
C ARG A 145 -2.02 1.87 20.13
N CYS A 146 -1.79 0.60 20.44
CA CYS A 146 -1.53 -0.43 19.44
C CYS A 146 -2.83 -1.12 19.02
N LEU A 147 -2.87 -1.58 17.77
CA LEU A 147 -3.95 -2.45 17.30
C LEU A 147 -3.86 -3.83 17.96
N THR A 148 -5.02 -4.40 18.22
CA THR A 148 -5.18 -5.78 18.67
C THR A 148 -5.28 -6.75 17.48
N GLU A 149 -5.13 -8.05 17.74
CA GLU A 149 -5.34 -9.09 16.74
C GLU A 149 -6.74 -9.03 16.13
N GLN A 150 -7.75 -8.83 16.97
CA GLN A 150 -9.15 -8.74 16.55
C GLN A 150 -9.39 -7.55 15.62
N GLU A 151 -8.77 -6.41 15.88
CA GLU A 151 -8.87 -5.23 15.01
C GLU A 151 -8.15 -5.46 13.68
N LEU A 152 -6.98 -6.10 13.69
CA LEU A 152 -6.27 -6.42 12.46
C LEU A 152 -7.06 -7.42 11.60
N LEU A 153 -7.71 -8.40 12.21
CA LEU A 153 -8.63 -9.32 11.53
C LEU A 153 -9.85 -8.58 10.99
N ALA A 154 -10.47 -7.71 11.78
CA ALA A 154 -11.64 -6.92 11.34
C ALA A 154 -11.31 -6.01 10.15
N ILE A 155 -10.10 -5.43 10.10
CA ILE A 155 -9.62 -4.65 8.96
C ILE A 155 -9.50 -5.53 7.71
N HIS A 156 -8.96 -6.74 7.86
CA HIS A 156 -8.86 -7.69 6.75
C HIS A 156 -10.24 -8.14 6.25
N ASP A 157 -11.15 -8.47 7.17
CA ASP A 157 -12.51 -8.89 6.82
C ASP A 157 -13.29 -7.77 6.12
N ALA A 158 -13.11 -6.52 6.56
CA ALA A 158 -13.69 -5.36 5.89
C ALA A 158 -13.18 -5.23 4.44
N LEU A 159 -11.89 -5.47 4.21
CA LEU A 159 -11.31 -5.51 2.86
C LEU A 159 -11.87 -6.68 2.04
N VAL A 160 -12.00 -7.87 2.61
CA VAL A 160 -12.58 -9.04 1.92
C VAL A 160 -14.00 -8.72 1.47
N ASN A 161 -14.82 -8.18 2.37
CA ASN A 161 -16.21 -7.83 2.09
C ASN A 161 -16.33 -6.74 1.01
N ASP A 162 -15.54 -5.67 1.08
CA ASP A 162 -15.61 -4.57 0.10
C ASP A 162 -15.14 -4.96 -1.32
N PHE A 163 -14.23 -5.93 -1.41
CA PHE A 163 -13.68 -6.42 -2.69
C PHE A 163 -14.35 -7.70 -3.19
N ASN A 164 -15.33 -8.25 -2.48
CA ASN A 164 -15.92 -9.56 -2.81
C ASN A 164 -16.56 -9.59 -4.22
N GLU A 165 -17.21 -8.50 -4.63
CA GLU A 165 -17.86 -8.37 -5.95
C GLU A 165 -16.93 -7.76 -7.03
N SER A 166 -15.67 -7.48 -6.68
CA SER A 166 -14.71 -6.92 -7.62
C SER A 166 -13.89 -8.00 -8.33
N ASP A 167 -13.36 -7.69 -9.52
CA ASP A 167 -12.44 -8.58 -10.24
C ASP A 167 -11.18 -8.92 -9.41
N ASP A 168 -10.84 -8.08 -8.43
CA ASP A 168 -9.66 -8.17 -7.58
C ASP A 168 -9.97 -8.59 -6.13
N ARG A 169 -10.91 -9.53 -5.95
CA ARG A 169 -11.25 -10.12 -4.65
C ARG A 169 -10.05 -10.70 -3.90
N ILE A 170 -10.14 -10.71 -2.58
CA ILE A 170 -9.15 -11.33 -1.70
C ILE A 170 -9.53 -12.80 -1.54
N ASP A 171 -8.80 -13.68 -2.22
CA ASP A 171 -9.00 -15.13 -2.17
C ASP A 171 -7.66 -15.87 -2.16
N PRO A 172 -7.43 -16.86 -1.26
CA PRO A 172 -8.30 -17.21 -0.14
C PRO A 172 -8.34 -16.09 0.92
N PRO A 173 -9.49 -15.84 1.57
CA PRO A 173 -9.59 -14.88 2.66
C PRO A 173 -9.05 -15.45 3.97
N GLY A 174 -8.75 -14.57 4.91
CA GLY A 174 -8.45 -14.94 6.30
C GLY A 174 -6.96 -15.14 6.61
N PRO A 175 -6.65 -15.32 7.91
CA PRO A 175 -5.28 -15.47 8.37
C PRO A 175 -4.69 -16.80 7.89
N ARG A 176 -3.42 -16.77 7.52
CA ARG A 176 -2.66 -17.98 7.16
C ARG A 176 -2.33 -18.80 8.41
N ASP A 177 -1.98 -18.10 9.49
CA ASP A 177 -1.70 -18.66 10.80
C ASP A 177 -2.02 -17.56 11.84
N PRO A 178 -2.85 -17.85 12.85
CA PRO A 178 -3.13 -16.91 13.95
C PRO A 178 -1.86 -16.35 14.61
N GLY A 179 -0.81 -17.16 14.76
CA GLY A 179 0.47 -16.75 15.33
C GLY A 179 1.20 -15.68 14.49
N LEU A 180 0.98 -15.64 13.18
CA LEU A 180 1.54 -14.60 12.31
C LEU A 180 0.82 -13.26 12.49
N VAL A 181 -0.51 -13.30 12.71
CA VAL A 181 -1.30 -12.10 13.04
C VAL A 181 -0.87 -11.54 14.39
N ALA A 182 -0.78 -12.40 15.41
CA ALA A 182 -0.29 -12.06 16.75
C ALA A 182 1.12 -11.45 16.69
N SER A 183 2.04 -12.10 15.97
CA SER A 183 3.41 -11.59 15.77
C SER A 183 3.42 -10.20 15.12
N ALA A 184 2.54 -9.96 14.15
CA ALA A 184 2.47 -8.68 13.46
C ALA A 184 2.06 -7.52 14.39
N VAL A 185 1.04 -7.72 15.24
CA VAL A 185 0.54 -6.69 16.17
C VAL A 185 1.38 -6.56 17.45
N MET A 186 2.13 -7.60 17.81
CA MET A 186 3.06 -7.56 18.94
C MET A 186 4.37 -6.86 18.59
N ARG A 187 4.78 -6.86 17.31
CA ARG A 187 6.04 -6.22 16.89
C ARG A 187 6.15 -4.75 17.32
N PRO A 188 5.15 -3.86 17.09
CA PRO A 188 5.19 -2.48 17.59
C PRO A 188 5.35 -2.34 19.10
N GLN A 189 4.97 -3.37 19.87
CA GLN A 189 5.02 -3.41 21.34
C GLN A 189 6.35 -3.97 21.87
N THR A 190 7.31 -4.30 21.01
CA THR A 190 8.60 -4.86 21.43
C THR A 190 9.31 -3.93 22.40
N ALA A 191 9.67 -4.44 23.57
CA ALA A 191 10.34 -3.69 24.63
C ALA A 191 11.33 -4.57 25.40
N ILE A 192 12.33 -3.94 26.02
CA ILE A 192 13.21 -4.57 27.02
C ILE A 192 13.03 -3.77 28.32
N GLY A 193 12.46 -4.39 29.34
CA GLY A 193 11.99 -3.68 30.53
C GLY A 193 10.98 -2.60 30.15
N ASP A 194 11.19 -1.38 30.65
CA ASP A 194 10.31 -0.23 30.36
C ASP A 194 10.69 0.53 29.08
N VAL A 195 11.72 0.07 28.36
CA VAL A 195 12.22 0.74 27.14
C VAL A 195 11.66 0.06 25.90
N ARG A 196 10.78 0.76 25.18
CA ARG A 196 10.23 0.30 23.90
C ARG A 196 11.29 0.39 22.80
N LYS A 197 11.40 -0.64 21.96
CA LYS A 197 12.22 -0.60 20.73
C LYS A 197 11.72 0.45 19.75
N TYR A 198 10.39 0.61 19.67
CA TYR A 198 9.72 1.58 18.82
C TYR A 198 9.07 2.65 19.71
N GLU A 199 9.83 3.71 20.00
CA GLU A 199 9.46 4.70 21.02
C GLU A 199 8.39 5.72 20.55
N SER A 200 8.21 5.86 19.24
CA SER A 200 7.30 6.83 18.63
C SER A 200 6.14 6.16 17.88
N VAL A 201 5.08 6.93 17.63
CA VAL A 201 3.93 6.50 16.80
C VAL A 201 4.41 6.06 15.41
N GLU A 202 5.32 6.80 14.80
CA GLU A 202 5.80 6.54 13.44
C GLU A 202 6.65 5.27 13.36
N MET A 203 7.49 5.01 14.38
CA MET A 203 8.26 3.78 14.45
C MET A 203 7.36 2.56 14.70
N ALA A 204 6.36 2.70 15.56
CA ALA A 204 5.39 1.64 15.83
C ALA A 204 4.52 1.34 14.60
N ALA A 205 4.04 2.37 13.91
CA ALA A 205 3.31 2.25 12.64
C ALA A 205 4.17 1.58 11.55
N ALA A 206 5.45 1.97 11.45
CA ALA A 206 6.40 1.38 10.52
C ALA A 206 6.64 -0.11 10.80
N ALA A 207 6.81 -0.47 12.07
CA ALA A 207 6.98 -1.85 12.50
C ALA A 207 5.76 -2.72 12.14
N LEU A 208 4.55 -2.19 12.35
CA LEU A 208 3.27 -2.82 12.00
C LEU A 208 3.14 -3.01 10.48
N LEU A 209 3.35 -1.95 9.69
CA LEU A 209 3.25 -2.01 8.23
C LEU A 209 4.17 -3.10 7.66
N HIS A 210 5.43 -3.07 8.10
CA HIS A 210 6.42 -4.02 7.65
C HIS A 210 6.09 -5.44 8.11
N SER A 211 5.62 -5.65 9.34
CA SER A 211 5.31 -6.99 9.84
C SER A 211 4.12 -7.61 9.10
N VAL A 212 3.04 -6.86 8.88
CA VAL A 212 1.87 -7.36 8.16
C VAL A 212 2.23 -7.74 6.72
N ILE A 213 3.02 -6.92 6.03
CA ILE A 213 3.42 -7.16 4.64
C ILE A 213 4.35 -8.37 4.52
N HIS A 214 5.39 -8.47 5.36
CA HIS A 214 6.47 -9.45 5.17
C HIS A 214 6.34 -10.73 5.99
N ASN A 215 5.59 -10.72 7.09
CA ASN A 215 5.29 -11.97 7.81
C ASN A 215 4.21 -12.80 7.09
N HIS A 216 3.57 -12.23 6.06
CA HIS A 216 2.47 -12.86 5.33
C HIS A 216 1.39 -13.43 6.25
N ALA A 217 0.88 -12.57 7.14
CA ALA A 217 -0.09 -12.95 8.16
C ALA A 217 -1.41 -13.51 7.58
N PHE A 218 -1.74 -13.14 6.34
CA PHE A 218 -2.92 -13.56 5.62
C PHE A 218 -2.58 -14.37 4.38
N HIS A 219 -3.51 -15.22 3.94
CA HIS A 219 -3.38 -15.98 2.70
C HIS A 219 -3.22 -15.08 1.48
N ASN A 220 -4.04 -14.02 1.41
CA ASN A 220 -3.97 -13.00 0.38
C ASN A 220 -4.26 -11.62 0.99
N GLY A 221 -4.02 -10.54 0.27
CA GLY A 221 -4.36 -9.18 0.70
C GLY A 221 -3.38 -8.51 1.66
N ASN A 222 -2.23 -9.13 2.00
CA ASN A 222 -1.25 -8.58 2.96
C ASN A 222 -0.86 -7.12 2.69
N LYS A 223 -0.61 -6.74 1.42
CA LYS A 223 -0.29 -5.36 1.02
C LYS A 223 -1.42 -4.38 1.35
N ARG A 224 -2.67 -4.76 1.04
CA ARG A 224 -3.88 -3.98 1.31
C ARG A 224 -4.16 -3.88 2.80
N THR A 225 -4.13 -5.01 3.52
CA THR A 225 -4.31 -5.05 4.98
C THR A 225 -3.25 -4.23 5.70
N GLY A 226 -1.97 -4.37 5.33
CA GLY A 226 -0.88 -3.63 5.96
C GLY A 226 -1.04 -2.12 5.79
N LEU A 227 -1.41 -1.67 4.59
CA LEU A 227 -1.70 -0.26 4.35
C LEU A 227 -2.87 0.25 5.20
N VAL A 228 -4.04 -0.40 5.14
CA VAL A 228 -5.23 0.05 5.90
C VAL A 228 -4.97 -0.01 7.40
N ALA A 229 -4.33 -1.06 7.90
CA ALA A 229 -3.95 -1.18 9.31
C ALA A 229 -3.03 -0.04 9.77
N THR A 230 -2.10 0.39 8.92
CA THR A 230 -1.22 1.52 9.23
C THR A 230 -1.97 2.85 9.23
N LEU A 231 -2.91 3.05 8.30
CA LEU A 231 -3.76 4.24 8.27
C LEU A 231 -4.66 4.33 9.50
N VAL A 232 -5.30 3.22 9.88
CA VAL A 232 -6.10 3.12 11.11
C VAL A 232 -5.22 3.35 12.34
N PHE A 233 -4.04 2.73 12.42
CA PHE A 233 -3.11 2.93 13.53
C PHE A 233 -2.70 4.40 13.68
N LEU A 234 -2.39 5.08 12.58
CA LEU A 234 -2.04 6.50 12.62
C LEU A 234 -3.23 7.34 13.10
N ASP A 235 -4.43 7.08 12.60
CA ASP A 235 -5.66 7.80 12.96
C ASP A 235 -6.02 7.63 14.45
N GLU A 236 -5.90 6.40 14.95
CA GLU A 236 -6.05 6.08 16.37
C GLU A 236 -5.09 6.87 17.24
N ASN A 237 -3.92 7.20 16.69
CA ASN A 237 -2.88 7.97 17.34
C ASN A 237 -2.76 9.38 16.73
N ASP A 238 -3.89 10.01 16.43
CA ASP A 238 -4.04 11.42 16.04
C ASP A 238 -3.10 11.89 14.91
N ALA A 239 -2.81 11.00 13.97
CA ALA A 239 -1.97 11.27 12.83
C ALA A 239 -2.67 10.84 11.54
N THR A 240 -2.41 11.56 10.45
CA THR A 240 -2.85 11.14 9.12
C THR A 240 -1.76 11.36 8.11
N VAL A 241 -1.77 10.54 7.06
CA VAL A 241 -0.89 10.72 5.92
C VAL A 241 -1.35 11.91 5.07
N THR A 242 -0.39 12.65 4.52
CA THR A 242 -0.63 13.85 3.69
C THR A 242 -0.14 13.69 2.27
N CYS A 243 0.47 12.56 1.94
CA CYS A 243 1.00 12.29 0.60
C CYS A 243 -0.11 11.97 -0.40
N HIS A 244 0.19 12.15 -1.68
CA HIS A 244 -0.71 11.76 -2.75
C HIS A 244 -0.85 10.22 -2.84
N GLU A 245 -2.01 9.73 -3.27
CA GLU A 245 -2.30 8.30 -3.42
C GLU A 245 -1.25 7.55 -4.28
N ASP A 246 -0.73 8.19 -5.32
CA ASP A 246 0.33 7.59 -6.16
C ASP A 246 1.64 7.40 -5.40
N GLU A 247 2.01 8.34 -4.54
CA GLU A 247 3.22 8.23 -3.71
C GLU A 247 3.05 7.11 -2.68
N LEU A 248 1.89 7.07 -2.02
CA LEU A 248 1.53 6.03 -1.05
C LEU A 248 1.58 4.63 -1.69
N PHE A 249 0.98 4.47 -2.88
CA PHE A 249 1.05 3.23 -3.65
C PHE A 249 2.48 2.81 -3.93
N ARG A 250 3.31 3.70 -4.50
CA ARG A 250 4.71 3.40 -4.83
C ARG A 250 5.50 3.00 -3.59
N PHE A 251 5.25 3.68 -2.49
CA PHE A 251 5.93 3.43 -1.23
C PHE A 251 5.60 2.04 -0.67
N VAL A 252 4.32 1.68 -0.58
CA VAL A 252 3.88 0.33 -0.12
C VAL A 252 4.40 -0.76 -1.05
N LEU A 253 4.43 -0.52 -2.36
CA LEU A 253 4.97 -1.49 -3.32
C LEU A 253 6.47 -1.72 -3.12
N ARG A 254 7.25 -0.64 -2.88
CA ARG A 254 8.69 -0.75 -2.57
C ARG A 254 8.96 -1.48 -1.26
N ILE A 255 8.09 -1.30 -0.25
CA ILE A 255 8.15 -2.07 0.99
C ILE A 255 8.04 -3.55 0.66
N ALA A 256 6.94 -3.96 0.00
CA ALA A 256 6.64 -5.36 -0.29
C ALA A 256 7.70 -6.10 -1.12
N GLN A 257 8.53 -5.38 -1.85
CA GLN A 257 9.61 -5.96 -2.67
C GLN A 257 10.99 -5.94 -2.00
N HIS A 258 11.10 -5.49 -0.75
CA HIS A 258 12.37 -5.22 -0.08
C HIS A 258 13.29 -4.28 -0.90
N ARG A 259 12.71 -3.18 -1.40
CA ARG A 259 13.37 -2.18 -2.27
C ARG A 259 13.55 -0.82 -1.59
N LEU A 260 13.44 -0.77 -0.27
CA LEU A 260 13.77 0.44 0.49
C LEU A 260 15.28 0.54 0.76
N VAL A 261 15.94 -0.59 0.95
CA VAL A 261 17.39 -0.67 1.19
C VAL A 261 18.06 -1.70 0.27
N PRO A 262 19.36 -1.56 -0.03
CA PRO A 262 20.08 -2.55 -0.84
C PRO A 262 20.02 -3.97 -0.26
N LYS A 263 19.83 -4.97 -1.14
CA LYS A 263 19.77 -6.40 -0.77
C LYS A 263 21.05 -6.91 -0.08
N SER A 264 22.18 -6.25 -0.33
CA SER A 264 23.49 -6.59 0.25
C SER A 264 23.66 -6.14 1.70
N TRP A 265 22.77 -5.30 2.22
CA TRP A 265 22.90 -4.79 3.58
C TRP A 265 22.47 -5.83 4.62
N ASP A 266 23.11 -5.81 5.78
CA ASP A 266 22.73 -6.61 6.94
C ASP A 266 21.52 -5.99 7.67
N GLN A 267 20.88 -6.75 8.56
CA GLN A 267 19.78 -6.27 9.41
C GLN A 267 18.66 -5.54 8.63
N ARG A 268 18.37 -6.03 7.42
CA ARG A 268 17.48 -5.35 6.46
C ARG A 268 16.13 -4.99 7.05
N ALA A 269 15.50 -5.91 7.77
CA ALA A 269 14.17 -5.66 8.36
C ALA A 269 14.15 -4.44 9.29
N ASP A 270 15.22 -4.23 10.07
CA ASP A 270 15.33 -3.10 10.99
C ASP A 270 15.64 -1.80 10.25
N ARG A 271 16.49 -1.86 9.21
CA ARG A 271 16.77 -0.72 8.32
C ARG A 271 15.55 -0.28 7.53
N GLU A 272 14.78 -1.22 6.99
CA GLU A 272 13.55 -0.93 6.26
C GLU A 272 12.49 -0.31 7.18
N VAL A 273 12.34 -0.82 8.41
CA VAL A 273 11.45 -0.18 9.39
C VAL A 273 11.87 1.25 9.70
N MET A 274 13.17 1.54 9.81
CA MET A 274 13.65 2.91 9.99
C MET A 274 13.32 3.82 8.80
N GLU A 275 13.51 3.35 7.57
CA GLU A 275 13.14 4.09 6.35
C GLU A 275 11.63 4.35 6.30
N ILE A 276 10.82 3.37 6.70
CA ILE A 276 9.37 3.52 6.81
C ILE A 276 8.99 4.56 7.87
N ALA A 277 9.62 4.53 9.05
CA ALA A 277 9.35 5.50 10.10
C ALA A 277 9.69 6.92 9.64
N TRP A 278 10.81 7.11 8.94
CA TRP A 278 11.19 8.40 8.36
C TRP A 278 10.22 8.87 7.29
N TRP A 279 9.77 7.97 6.43
CA TRP A 279 8.78 8.30 5.41
C TRP A 279 7.46 8.72 6.05
N ILE A 280 6.95 7.96 7.03
CA ILE A 280 5.72 8.29 7.76
C ILE A 280 5.86 9.65 8.45
N LYS A 281 7.00 9.91 9.12
CA LYS A 281 7.25 11.21 9.78
C LYS A 281 7.18 12.39 8.80
N ARG A 282 7.72 12.25 7.59
CA ARG A 282 7.73 13.29 6.55
C ARG A 282 6.38 13.47 5.87
N ASN A 283 5.63 12.38 5.73
CA ASN A 283 4.38 12.32 4.98
C ASN A 283 3.16 12.19 5.88
N SER A 284 3.26 12.58 7.15
CA SER A 284 2.12 12.63 8.07
C SER A 284 2.08 13.93 8.85
N ARG A 285 0.88 14.31 9.27
CA ARG A 285 0.65 15.44 10.18
C ARG A 285 -0.22 14.99 11.36
N VAL A 286 -0.10 15.71 12.47
CA VAL A 286 -1.00 15.56 13.60
C VAL A 286 -2.37 16.12 13.22
N ILE A 287 -3.43 15.46 13.66
CA ILE A 287 -4.79 15.97 13.59
C ILE A 287 -5.29 16.16 15.01
N ASP A 288 -5.88 17.32 15.31
CA ASP A 288 -6.76 17.41 16.46
C ASP A 288 -8.12 16.80 16.08
N LYS A 289 -8.50 15.67 16.69
CA LYS A 289 -9.78 15.00 16.42
C LYS A 289 -10.97 15.95 16.67
N ALA A 290 -10.84 16.94 17.56
CA ALA A 290 -11.85 17.97 17.80
C ALA A 290 -11.94 19.05 16.69
N GLU A 291 -10.98 19.08 15.77
CA GLU A 291 -10.97 19.91 14.55
C GLU A 291 -11.47 19.18 13.31
N ARG A 292 -11.70 17.86 13.39
CA ARG A 292 -12.15 17.07 12.25
C ARG A 292 -13.60 17.42 11.89
N LEU A 293 -13.80 17.99 10.71
CA LEU A 293 -15.11 18.12 10.09
C LEU A 293 -15.61 16.72 9.77
N ILE A 294 -16.58 16.24 10.55
CA ILE A 294 -17.20 14.93 10.35
C ILE A 294 -18.41 15.07 9.44
N LYS A 295 -18.63 14.09 8.57
CA LYS A 295 -19.85 14.02 7.76
C LYS A 295 -21.03 13.54 8.60
N TRP A 296 -22.25 13.87 8.19
CA TRP A 296 -23.47 13.49 8.90
C TRP A 296 -23.61 11.99 9.15
N TYR A 297 -23.24 11.14 8.17
CA TYR A 297 -23.32 9.69 8.36
C TYR A 297 -22.45 9.21 9.53
N ARG A 298 -21.27 9.82 9.68
CA ARG A 298 -20.33 9.49 10.75
C ARG A 298 -20.82 9.99 12.09
N LEU A 299 -21.32 11.22 12.14
CA LEU A 299 -21.94 11.76 13.35
C LEU A 299 -23.12 10.89 13.81
N ARG A 300 -23.94 10.38 12.87
CA ARG A 300 -25.04 9.46 13.17
C ARG A 300 -24.54 8.16 13.81
N GLN A 301 -23.47 7.55 13.29
CA GLN A 301 -22.87 6.35 13.88
C GLN A 301 -22.38 6.60 15.31
N ILE A 302 -21.64 7.69 15.52
CA ILE A 302 -21.13 8.09 16.85
C ILE A 302 -22.29 8.31 17.82
N LEU A 303 -23.29 9.10 17.43
CA LEU A 303 -24.44 9.35 18.29
C LEU A 303 -25.22 8.06 18.60
N GLY A 304 -25.31 7.14 17.63
CA GLY A 304 -25.90 5.83 17.80
C GLY A 304 -25.20 4.97 18.86
N SER A 305 -23.86 4.99 18.92
CA SER A 305 -23.11 4.25 19.96
C SER A 305 -23.38 4.78 21.37
N TYR A 306 -23.73 6.06 21.49
CA TYR A 306 -24.15 6.69 22.75
C TYR A 306 -25.66 6.55 23.04
N GLY A 307 -26.37 5.71 22.28
CA GLY A 307 -27.80 5.45 22.46
C GLY A 307 -28.71 6.59 22.00
N CYS A 308 -28.23 7.47 21.11
CA CYS A 308 -29.05 8.53 20.53
C CYS A 308 -29.87 8.01 19.34
N ILE A 309 -31.10 8.49 19.22
CA ILE A 309 -32.02 8.16 18.15
C ILE A 309 -32.24 9.41 17.29
N LEU A 310 -31.96 9.31 15.99
CA LEU A 310 -32.07 10.42 15.06
C LEU A 310 -33.31 10.25 14.17
N LYS A 311 -34.18 11.27 14.12
CA LYS A 311 -35.42 11.29 13.33
C LYS A 311 -35.51 12.58 12.51
N HIS A 312 -36.05 12.53 11.30
CA HIS A 312 -36.35 13.74 10.54
C HIS A 312 -37.45 14.56 11.21
N ALA A 313 -37.27 15.89 11.23
CA ALA A 313 -38.31 16.79 11.72
C ALA A 313 -39.51 16.82 10.76
N LYS A 314 -40.71 17.08 11.30
CA LYS A 314 -41.95 17.16 10.50
C LYS A 314 -41.99 18.35 9.54
N VAL A 315 -41.17 19.39 9.75
CA VAL A 315 -41.16 20.62 8.95
C VAL A 315 -39.71 21.06 8.72
N GLY A 316 -39.33 21.21 7.45
CA GLY A 316 -38.01 21.69 7.01
C GLY A 316 -36.89 20.67 7.03
N ASN A 317 -35.71 21.09 6.57
CA ASN A 317 -34.49 20.28 6.49
C ASN A 317 -33.77 20.24 7.85
N ARG A 318 -34.38 19.54 8.83
CA ARG A 318 -33.89 19.42 10.21
C ARG A 318 -33.95 17.98 10.72
N LEU A 319 -33.04 17.64 11.64
CA LEU A 319 -32.99 16.38 12.37
C LEU A 319 -33.29 16.64 13.86
N ASN A 320 -34.12 15.79 14.45
CA ASN A 320 -34.33 15.67 15.89
C ASN A 320 -33.47 14.51 16.39
N ILE A 321 -32.68 14.77 17.43
CA ILE A 321 -31.78 13.79 18.03
C ILE A 321 -32.21 13.64 19.49
N GLU A 322 -32.57 12.43 19.90
CA GLU A 322 -33.10 12.12 21.23
C GLU A 322 -32.15 11.16 21.95
N ARG A 323 -31.86 11.39 23.24
CA ARG A 323 -31.08 10.49 24.11
C ARG A 323 -31.79 10.29 25.45
N SER A 324 -31.76 9.09 26.00
CA SER A 324 -32.30 8.80 27.34
C SER A 324 -31.16 8.52 28.31
N VAL A 325 -31.10 9.26 29.43
CA VAL A 325 -30.02 9.15 30.42
C VAL A 325 -30.61 8.78 31.79
N SER A 326 -29.98 7.82 32.48
CA SER A 326 -30.34 7.41 33.83
C SER A 326 -29.98 8.51 34.84
N GLY A 327 -30.97 9.05 35.54
CA GLY A 327 -30.77 10.08 36.57
C GLY A 327 -30.35 9.51 37.93
N ARG A 328 -29.90 10.41 38.81
CA ARG A 328 -29.46 10.09 40.18
C ARG A 328 -30.54 9.31 40.95
N ARG A 329 -30.09 8.28 41.68
CA ARG A 329 -30.92 7.46 42.57
C ARG A 329 -31.26 8.28 43.81
N VAL A 330 -32.54 8.62 44.00
CA VAL A 330 -33.05 9.27 45.21
C VAL A 330 -34.07 8.34 45.82
N LEU A 331 -33.87 7.95 47.10
CA LEU A 331 -34.76 7.02 47.81
C LEU A 331 -35.00 5.69 47.04
N GLY A 332 -33.96 5.14 46.42
CA GLY A 332 -34.03 3.84 45.72
C GLY A 332 -34.67 3.86 44.33
N ILE A 333 -35.29 4.97 43.91
CA ILE A 333 -35.95 5.12 42.60
C ILE A 333 -34.98 5.77 41.59
N THR A 334 -34.74 5.10 40.47
CA THR A 334 -33.99 5.64 39.33
C THR A 334 -34.95 6.37 38.39
N ARG A 335 -34.79 7.69 38.22
CA ARG A 335 -35.58 8.47 37.25
C ARG A 335 -34.81 8.62 35.94
N THR A 336 -35.37 8.16 34.83
CA THR A 336 -34.82 8.37 33.49
C THR A 336 -35.18 9.77 32.98
N ARG A 337 -34.21 10.51 32.46
CA ARG A 337 -34.40 11.82 31.81
C ARG A 337 -34.23 11.67 30.30
N LYS A 338 -35.10 12.32 29.53
CA LYS A 338 -34.98 12.41 28.07
C LYS A 338 -34.37 13.76 27.72
N LEU A 339 -33.38 13.72 26.85
CA LEU A 339 -32.69 14.86 26.26
C LEU A 339 -33.00 14.88 24.77
N ASP A 340 -33.21 16.06 24.20
CA ASP A 340 -33.42 16.22 22.77
C ASP A 340 -32.80 17.51 22.22
N VAL A 341 -32.43 17.47 20.95
CA VAL A 341 -31.90 18.62 20.22
C VAL A 341 -32.33 18.57 18.76
N GLN A 342 -32.62 19.75 18.18
CA GLN A 342 -32.97 19.87 16.77
C GLN A 342 -31.92 20.70 16.03
N VAL A 343 -31.42 20.18 14.91
CA VAL A 343 -30.31 20.77 14.13
C VAL A 343 -30.60 20.77 12.64
N ALA A 344 -29.97 21.70 11.91
CA ALA A 344 -30.08 21.75 10.45
C ALA A 344 -29.42 20.53 9.81
N TYR A 345 -30.08 19.94 8.82
CA TYR A 345 -29.61 18.73 8.13
C TYR A 345 -29.96 18.81 6.65
N ARG A 346 -28.99 18.61 5.75
CA ARG A 346 -29.27 18.51 4.31
C ARG A 346 -29.13 17.09 3.78
N ASN A 347 -27.95 16.49 3.91
CA ASN A 347 -27.68 15.12 3.46
C ASN A 347 -26.55 14.46 4.26
N GLU A 348 -26.48 13.13 4.19
CA GLU A 348 -25.52 12.30 4.92
C GLU A 348 -24.05 12.56 4.54
N GLY A 349 -23.79 13.01 3.30
CA GLY A 349 -22.45 13.28 2.79
C GLY A 349 -21.90 14.65 3.16
N GLN A 350 -22.73 15.55 3.70
CA GLN A 350 -22.35 16.90 4.07
C GLN A 350 -21.58 16.91 5.39
N GLU A 351 -20.55 17.75 5.45
CA GLU A 351 -19.80 18.05 6.67
C GLU A 351 -20.66 18.82 7.68
N VAL A 352 -20.55 18.44 8.95
CA VAL A 352 -21.24 19.07 10.06
C VAL A 352 -20.36 20.18 10.63
N GLU A 353 -20.92 21.39 10.75
CA GLU A 353 -20.21 22.54 11.31
C GLU A 353 -19.83 22.30 12.78
N ARG A 354 -18.67 22.83 13.20
CA ARG A 354 -18.13 22.64 14.56
C ARG A 354 -19.09 23.11 15.64
N ASP A 355 -19.75 24.25 15.42
CA ASP A 355 -20.71 24.80 16.38
C ASP A 355 -21.97 23.94 16.50
N THR A 356 -22.38 23.30 15.40
CA THR A 356 -23.49 22.34 15.41
C THR A 356 -23.12 21.10 16.23
N ILE A 357 -21.92 20.55 16.04
CA ILE A 357 -21.45 19.40 16.84
C ILE A 357 -21.37 19.79 18.32
N ARG A 358 -20.79 20.95 18.63
CA ARG A 358 -20.68 21.45 20.01
C ARG A 358 -22.06 21.63 20.66
N HIS A 359 -23.04 22.14 19.90
CA HIS A 359 -24.41 22.27 20.38
C HIS A 359 -25.05 20.91 20.69
N ILE A 360 -24.96 19.95 19.76
CA ILE A 360 -25.47 18.59 19.95
C ILE A 360 -24.86 17.96 21.20
N ARG A 361 -23.54 18.10 21.37
CA ARG A 361 -22.81 17.52 22.50
C ARG A 361 -23.30 18.05 23.84
N ARG A 362 -23.41 19.37 23.98
CA ARG A 362 -23.92 19.97 25.22
C ARG A 362 -25.37 19.59 25.50
N SER A 363 -26.23 19.63 24.50
CA SER A 363 -27.66 19.34 24.66
C SER A 363 -27.93 17.88 25.03
N LEU A 364 -27.05 16.96 24.64
CA LEU A 364 -27.21 15.53 24.89
C LEU A 364 -26.32 15.00 26.03
N GLU A 365 -25.68 15.87 26.82
CA GLU A 365 -24.75 15.49 27.90
C GLU A 365 -23.61 14.57 27.37
N LEU A 366 -23.01 14.96 26.24
CA LEU A 366 -21.89 14.30 25.54
C LEU A 366 -20.65 15.21 25.50
N ASP A 367 -20.37 15.87 26.61
CA ASP A 367 -19.26 16.81 26.77
C ASP A 367 -18.46 16.52 28.05
N ASP A 368 -17.36 17.27 28.22
CA ASP A 368 -16.37 17.10 29.28
C ASP A 368 -17.01 17.19 30.68
N GLU A 369 -18.03 18.05 30.87
CA GLU A 369 -18.74 18.21 32.15
C GLU A 369 -19.47 16.94 32.57
N HIS A 370 -19.82 16.07 31.61
CA HIS A 370 -20.50 14.81 31.82
C HIS A 370 -19.57 13.59 31.66
N GLY A 371 -18.25 13.82 31.62
CA GLY A 371 -17.22 12.77 31.55
C GLY A 371 -17.00 12.20 30.16
N ILE A 372 -17.47 12.90 29.11
CA ILE A 372 -17.31 12.49 27.71
C ILE A 372 -16.52 13.59 27.01
N ASP A 373 -15.21 13.52 27.14
CA ASP A 373 -14.33 14.50 26.51
C ASP A 373 -14.37 14.42 24.98
N SER A 374 -13.67 15.35 24.32
CA SER A 374 -13.63 15.35 22.86
C SER A 374 -13.07 14.07 22.27
N GLU A 375 -12.04 13.50 22.87
CA GLU A 375 -11.40 12.28 22.42
C GLU A 375 -12.32 11.06 22.55
N ILE A 376 -13.06 10.94 23.66
CA ILE A 376 -14.04 9.90 23.93
C ILE A 376 -15.24 10.01 22.98
N PHE A 377 -15.75 11.22 22.74
CA PHE A 377 -16.90 11.43 21.85
C PHE A 377 -16.58 11.09 20.39
N TYR A 378 -15.44 11.57 19.88
CA TYR A 378 -14.98 11.19 18.54
C TYR A 378 -14.37 9.78 18.51
N GLY A 379 -14.20 9.15 19.70
CA GLY A 379 -13.39 7.97 19.99
C GLY A 379 -13.84 6.65 19.35
N GLY A 380 -14.72 6.68 18.36
CA GLY A 380 -14.71 5.63 17.37
C GLY A 380 -13.56 5.91 16.40
N ALA A 381 -12.54 5.05 16.40
CA ALA A 381 -11.61 4.88 15.28
C ALA A 381 -12.37 5.08 13.96
N SER A 382 -11.84 5.87 13.02
CA SER A 382 -12.39 5.83 11.65
C SER A 382 -12.55 4.36 11.26
N GLU A 383 -13.78 3.97 10.90
CA GLU A 383 -14.05 2.56 10.59
C GLU A 383 -13.10 2.14 9.45
N PRO A 384 -12.56 0.91 9.46
CA PRO A 384 -11.68 0.45 8.39
C PRO A 384 -12.26 0.73 7.00
N SER A 385 -13.58 0.58 6.87
CA SER A 385 -14.39 0.91 5.68
C SER A 385 -14.19 2.33 5.15
N GLU A 386 -14.00 3.34 5.99
CA GLU A 386 -13.76 4.71 5.56
C GLU A 386 -12.43 4.85 4.82
N PHE A 387 -11.37 4.23 5.35
CA PHE A 387 -10.06 4.20 4.69
C PHE A 387 -10.10 3.37 3.42
N ILE A 388 -10.84 2.26 3.43
CA ILE A 388 -11.02 1.42 2.24
C ILE A 388 -11.67 2.21 1.12
N LEU A 389 -12.73 2.97 1.40
CA LEU A 389 -13.40 3.82 0.42
C LEU A 389 -12.50 4.97 -0.05
N ALA A 390 -11.84 5.67 0.88
CA ALA A 390 -10.97 6.80 0.58
C ALA A 390 -9.79 6.40 -0.30
N TYR A 391 -9.18 5.24 -0.05
CA TYR A 391 -7.99 4.76 -0.74
C TYR A 391 -8.30 3.64 -1.74
N ARG A 392 -9.57 3.50 -2.18
CA ARG A 392 -10.01 2.38 -3.04
C ARG A 392 -9.19 2.23 -4.31
N LYS A 393 -8.82 3.36 -4.94
CA LYS A 393 -7.99 3.36 -6.15
C LYS A 393 -6.59 2.80 -5.87
N THR A 394 -5.95 3.26 -4.79
CA THR A 394 -4.65 2.75 -4.33
C THR A 394 -4.73 1.25 -4.00
N LEU A 395 -5.75 0.81 -3.27
CA LEU A 395 -5.94 -0.59 -2.87
C LEU A 395 -6.15 -1.52 -4.07
N ARG A 396 -6.95 -1.11 -5.07
CA ARG A 396 -7.11 -1.85 -6.34
C ARG A 396 -5.80 -2.03 -7.09
N ARG A 397 -4.92 -1.03 -7.06
CA ARG A 397 -3.61 -1.12 -7.72
C ARG A 397 -2.68 -2.10 -7.00
N LEU A 398 -2.74 -2.14 -5.67
CA LEU A 398 -1.98 -3.10 -4.85
C LEU A 398 -2.48 -4.54 -4.98
N ALA A 399 -3.64 -4.77 -5.60
CA ALA A 399 -4.20 -6.10 -5.83
C ALA A 399 -3.80 -6.73 -7.18
N LYS A 400 -3.51 -5.91 -8.19
CA LYS A 400 -3.18 -6.33 -9.57
C LYS A 400 -1.71 -6.77 -9.74
N LEU A 401 -1.02 -6.85 -8.63
CA LEU A 401 0.41 -6.83 -8.39
C LEU A 401 0.58 -7.66 -7.13
#